data_AF-A0A942YB47-F1
#
_entry.id   AF-A0A942YB47-F1
#
_cell.length_a   1.000
_cell.length_b   1.000
_cell.length_c   1.000
_cell.angle_alpha   90.00
_cell.angle_beta   90.00
_cell.angle_gamma   90.00
#
_symmetry.space_group_name_H-M   'P 1'
#
loop_
_entity.id
_entity.type
_entity.pdbx_description
1 polymer ?
#
loop_
_entity_poly.entity_id
_entity_poly.type
_entity_poly.pdbx_seq_one_letter_code
_entity_poly.pdbx_strand_id
1 'polypeptide(L)'
;MSALLVGKKQDPTAVSKLSGAYILSSIASGNPVLFPVAAGGLVYSLIKSESKKETLVKGGKGAIVSGGAMLVGGLVGAPVWIACLASVAALISINYALENPEKTFTRVKELIKPTASILRKVSLSIG
;
A
#
# COMPACT_ATOMS: atom_id res chain seq x y z
N MET A 1 -12.60 -10.03 -4.91
CA MET A 1 -13.99 -10.49 -4.69
C MET A 1 -14.11 -11.92 -4.16
N SER A 2 -13.02 -12.70 -4.07
CA SER A 2 -13.10 -14.11 -3.66
C SER A 2 -13.14 -14.36 -2.14
N ALA A 3 -12.90 -13.34 -1.31
CA ALA A 3 -12.95 -13.47 0.16
C ALA A 3 -14.33 -13.18 0.77
N LEU A 4 -15.27 -12.65 -0.03
CA LEU A 4 -16.64 -12.32 0.40
C LEU A 4 -17.60 -13.52 0.28
N LEU A 5 -17.24 -14.56 -0.48
CA LEU A 5 -18.06 -15.75 -0.72
C LEU A 5 -17.72 -16.95 0.16
N VAL A 6 -16.65 -16.89 0.97
CA VAL A 6 -16.27 -17.98 1.86
C VAL A 6 -16.72 -17.62 3.27
N GLY A 7 -17.87 -18.16 3.69
CA GLY A 7 -18.52 -17.99 5.00
C GLY A 7 -17.74 -18.54 6.20
N LYS A 8 -16.41 -18.48 6.17
CA LYS A 8 -15.54 -18.66 7.33
C LYS A 8 -15.54 -17.34 8.11
N LYS A 9 -15.65 -17.38 9.44
CA LYS A 9 -15.49 -16.21 10.33
C LYS A 9 -14.36 -15.33 9.78
N GLN A 10 -14.70 -14.20 9.20
CA GLN A 10 -13.73 -13.31 8.57
C GLN A 10 -12.84 -12.76 9.67
N ASP A 11 -11.53 -12.94 9.52
CA ASP A 11 -10.55 -12.35 10.41
C ASP A 11 -10.70 -10.82 10.36
N PRO A 12 -11.07 -10.16 11.47
CA PRO A 12 -11.29 -8.71 11.49
C PRO A 12 -10.04 -7.93 11.08
N THR A 13 -8.85 -8.51 11.28
CA THR A 13 -7.61 -7.88 10.85
C THR A 13 -7.40 -7.91 9.33
N ALA A 14 -7.91 -8.93 8.63
CA ALA A 14 -7.87 -9.00 7.17
C ALA A 14 -8.89 -8.04 6.53
N VAL A 15 -10.09 -7.94 7.14
CA VAL A 15 -11.12 -6.97 6.73
C VAL A 15 -10.60 -5.55 6.91
N SER A 16 -9.91 -5.25 8.02
CA SER A 16 -9.32 -3.92 8.22
C SER A 16 -8.26 -3.56 7.18
N LYS A 17 -7.37 -4.49 6.81
CA LYS A 17 -6.38 -4.27 5.73
C LYS A 17 -7.06 -3.93 4.40
N LEU A 18 -8.12 -4.64 4.04
CA LEU A 18 -8.91 -4.36 2.84
C LEU A 18 -9.64 -3.02 2.92
N SER A 19 -10.31 -2.74 4.04
CA SER A 19 -11.00 -1.48 4.27
C SER A 19 -10.06 -0.28 4.19
N GLY A 20 -8.86 -0.37 4.76
CA GLY A 20 -7.85 0.69 4.65
C GLY A 20 -7.41 0.96 3.20
N ALA A 21 -7.23 -0.11 2.40
CA ALA A 21 -6.94 0.03 0.97
C ALA A 21 -8.10 0.69 0.21
N TYR A 22 -9.33 0.27 0.48
CA TYR A 22 -10.51 0.82 -0.19
C TYR A 22 -10.85 2.25 0.20
N ILE A 23 -10.56 2.69 1.43
CA ILE A 23 -10.73 4.09 1.84
C ILE A 23 -9.86 4.97 0.94
N LEU A 24 -8.57 4.66 0.80
CA LEU A 24 -7.67 5.44 -0.03
C LEU A 24 -8.03 5.39 -1.52
N SER A 25 -8.40 4.21 -2.02
CA SER A 25 -8.89 4.07 -3.38
C SER A 25 -10.17 4.88 -3.63
N SER A 26 -11.11 4.91 -2.67
CA SER A 26 -12.37 5.65 -2.82
C SER A 26 -12.18 7.16 -2.79
N ILE A 27 -11.24 7.66 -1.99
CA ILE A 27 -10.84 9.08 -1.97
C ILE A 27 -10.17 9.45 -3.30
N ALA A 28 -9.19 8.66 -3.72
CA ALA A 28 -8.43 8.93 -4.94
C ALA A 28 -9.31 8.83 -6.22
N SER A 29 -10.28 7.91 -6.24
CA SER A 29 -11.22 7.79 -7.36
C SER A 29 -12.42 8.73 -7.24
N GLY A 30 -12.52 9.54 -6.17
CA GLY A 30 -13.68 10.37 -5.89
C GLY A 30 -15.00 9.60 -5.87
N ASN A 31 -15.01 8.35 -5.38
CA ASN A 31 -16.18 7.47 -5.42
C ASN A 31 -16.95 7.54 -4.09
N PRO A 32 -18.09 8.26 -4.03
CA PRO A 32 -18.84 8.48 -2.80
C PRO A 32 -19.56 7.22 -2.29
N VAL A 33 -19.72 6.18 -3.11
CA VAL A 33 -20.38 4.92 -2.72
C VAL A 33 -19.39 3.97 -2.04
N LEU A 34 -18.15 3.92 -2.54
CA LEU A 34 -17.12 3.03 -1.97
C LEU A 34 -16.61 3.51 -0.62
N PHE A 35 -16.59 4.82 -0.39
CA PHE A 35 -16.11 5.40 0.87
C PHE A 35 -16.88 4.91 2.12
N PRO A 36 -18.23 5.00 2.20
CA PRO A 36 -18.98 4.52 3.35
C PRO A 36 -18.88 3.00 3.54
N VAL A 37 -18.78 2.22 2.46
CA VAL A 37 -18.58 0.76 2.54
C VAL A 37 -17.22 0.43 3.15
N ALA A 38 -16.17 1.11 2.70
CA ALA A 38 -14.82 0.92 3.20
C ALA A 38 -14.66 1.38 4.66
N ALA A 39 -15.22 2.55 4.99
CA ALA A 39 -15.26 3.09 6.35
C ALA A 39 -16.06 2.19 7.29
N GLY A 40 -17.23 1.71 6.86
CA GLY A 40 -18.07 0.77 7.61
C GLY A 40 -17.35 -0.54 7.91
N GLY A 41 -16.64 -1.10 6.92
CA GLY A 41 -15.82 -2.30 7.12
C GLY A 41 -14.66 -2.08 8.12
N LEU A 42 -14.04 -0.90 8.13
CA LEU A 42 -12.99 -0.54 9.08
C LEU A 42 -13.55 -0.43 10.51
N VAL A 43 -14.67 0.28 10.66
CA VAL A 43 -15.36 0.46 11.94
C VAL A 43 -15.83 -0.89 12.49
N TYR A 44 -16.44 -1.72 11.64
CA TYR A 44 -16.84 -3.08 12.00
C TYR A 44 -15.64 -3.91 12.50
N SER A 45 -14.52 -3.85 11.77
CA SER A 45 -13.29 -4.56 12.15
C SER A 45 -12.75 -4.08 13.49
N LEU A 46 -12.83 -2.79 13.78
CA LEU A 46 -12.37 -2.20 15.04
C LEU A 46 -13.25 -2.57 16.24
N ILE A 47 -14.56 -2.67 16.01
CA ILE A 47 -15.53 -3.08 17.04
C ILE A 47 -15.36 -4.58 17.34
N LYS A 48 -15.10 -5.39 16.30
CA LYS A 48 -15.06 -6.85 16.44
C LYS A 48 -13.68 -7.41 16.80
N SER A 49 -12.60 -6.66 16.60
CA SER A 49 -11.24 -7.12 16.90
C SER A 49 -10.93 -7.08 18.39
N GLU A 50 -10.29 -8.13 18.90
CA GLU A 50 -9.75 -8.17 20.27
C GLU A 50 -8.61 -7.15 20.46
N SER A 51 -7.81 -6.91 19.42
CA SER A 51 -6.69 -5.94 19.41
C SER A 51 -6.93 -4.78 18.45
N LYS A 52 -7.52 -3.69 18.96
CA LYS A 52 -7.81 -2.47 18.17
C LYS A 52 -6.56 -1.86 17.52
N LYS A 53 -5.43 -1.91 18.24
CA LYS A 53 -4.14 -1.39 17.76
C LYS A 53 -3.65 -2.18 16.54
N GLU A 54 -3.73 -3.50 16.57
CA GLU A 54 -3.30 -4.34 15.45
C GLU A 54 -4.17 -4.14 14.21
N THR A 55 -5.49 -4.03 14.42
CA THR A 55 -6.47 -3.72 13.38
C THR A 55 -6.16 -2.39 12.69
N LEU A 56 -5.96 -1.31 13.45
CA LEU A 56 -5.56 0.00 12.90
C LEU A 56 -4.25 -0.06 12.12
N VAL A 57 -3.24 -0.77 12.64
CA VAL A 57 -1.95 -0.92 11.96
C VAL A 57 -2.11 -1.67 10.63
N LYS A 58 -2.90 -2.75 10.58
CA LYS A 58 -3.14 -3.49 9.33
C LYS A 58 -3.98 -2.66 8.34
N GLY A 59 -4.97 -1.91 8.81
CA GLY A 59 -5.70 -0.95 7.99
C GLY A 59 -4.79 0.12 7.40
N GLY A 60 -3.92 0.72 8.21
CA GLY A 60 -2.90 1.68 7.76
C GLY A 60 -1.94 1.09 6.72
N LYS A 61 -1.49 -0.16 6.90
CA LYS A 61 -0.67 -0.86 5.90
C LYS A 61 -1.41 -1.02 4.58
N GLY A 62 -2.69 -1.42 4.62
CA GLY A 62 -3.52 -1.53 3.40
C GLY A 62 -3.68 -0.19 2.67
N ALA A 63 -3.89 0.88 3.44
CA ALA A 63 -3.90 2.24 2.95
C ALA A 63 -2.59 2.59 2.21
N ILE A 64 -1.43 2.42 2.84
CA ILE A 64 -0.12 2.71 2.24
C ILE A 64 0.12 1.94 0.95
N VAL A 65 -0.23 0.64 0.93
CA VAL A 65 -0.09 -0.21 -0.26
C VAL A 65 -0.93 0.33 -1.42
N SER A 66 -2.20 0.66 -1.17
CA SER A 66 -3.09 1.20 -2.20
C SER A 66 -2.65 2.58 -2.69
N GLY A 67 -2.27 3.48 -1.77
CA GLY A 67 -1.83 4.82 -2.10
C GLY A 67 -0.51 4.83 -2.88
N GLY A 68 0.44 3.99 -2.48
CA GLY A 68 1.72 3.87 -3.19
C GLY A 68 1.58 3.25 -4.58
N ALA A 69 0.70 2.25 -4.75
CA ALA A 69 0.38 1.71 -6.07
C ALA A 69 -0.26 2.77 -6.98
N MET A 70 -1.20 3.55 -6.47
CA MET A 70 -1.84 4.65 -7.23
C MET A 70 -0.83 5.76 -7.60
N LEU A 71 0.07 6.13 -6.69
CA LEU A 71 1.11 7.12 -6.96
C LEU A 71 2.04 6.65 -8.08
N VAL A 72 2.53 5.41 -8.03
CA VAL A 72 3.39 4.87 -9.08
C VAL A 72 2.64 4.80 -10.41
N GLY A 73 1.40 4.32 -10.41
CA GLY A 73 0.56 4.31 -11.61
C GLY A 73 0.36 5.70 -12.23
N GLY A 74 0.15 6.73 -11.40
CA GLY A 74 -0.03 8.11 -11.86
C GLY A 74 1.27 8.79 -12.31
N LEU A 75 2.40 8.51 -11.65
CA LEU A 75 3.71 9.10 -11.95
C LEU A 75 4.33 8.56 -13.24
N VAL A 76 4.04 7.31 -13.58
CA VAL A 76 4.68 6.64 -14.71
C VAL A 76 4.29 7.26 -16.06
N GLY A 77 3.20 8.05 -16.14
CA GLY A 77 2.82 8.84 -17.33
C GLY A 77 2.61 8.02 -18.62
N ALA A 78 2.71 6.70 -18.51
CA ALA A 78 2.73 5.76 -19.61
C ALA A 78 1.31 5.28 -19.93
N PRO A 79 1.11 4.61 -21.07
CA PRO A 79 -0.15 3.97 -21.39
C PRO A 79 -0.71 3.12 -20.23
N VAL A 80 -2.03 3.06 -20.12
CA VAL A 80 -2.77 2.45 -18.98
C VAL A 80 -2.25 1.06 -18.60
N TRP A 81 -1.84 0.25 -19.57
CA TRP A 81 -1.30 -1.09 -19.34
C TRP A 81 0.07 -1.09 -18.65
N ILE A 82 0.97 -0.16 -19.01
CA ILE A 82 2.27 0.01 -18.34
C ILE A 82 2.06 0.57 -16.94
N ALA A 83 1.17 1.56 -16.79
CA ALA A 83 0.81 2.10 -15.48
C ALA A 83 0.22 1.00 -14.57
N CYS A 84 -0.60 0.10 -15.12
CA CYS A 84 -1.16 -1.04 -14.39
C CYS A 84 -0.06 -2.02 -13.94
N LEU A 85 0.86 -2.42 -14.82
CA LEU A 85 1.98 -3.28 -14.47
C LEU A 85 2.88 -2.67 -13.40
N ALA A 86 3.19 -1.37 -13.53
CA ALA A 86 3.98 -0.63 -12.54
C ALA A 86 3.26 -0.53 -11.19
N SER A 87 1.94 -0.32 -11.20
CA SER A 87 1.11 -0.29 -10.00
C SER A 87 1.07 -1.65 -9.28
N VAL A 88 0.95 -2.75 -10.03
CA VAL A 88 0.99 -4.12 -9.46
C VAL A 88 2.37 -4.42 -8.87
N ALA A 89 3.43 -4.07 -9.59
CA ALA A 89 4.80 -4.24 -9.10
C ALA A 89 5.05 -3.42 -7.82
N ALA A 90 4.58 -2.17 -7.79
CA ALA A 90 4.64 -1.32 -6.60
C ALA A 90 3.82 -1.90 -5.45
N LEU A 91 2.61 -2.39 -5.71
CA LEU A 91 1.76 -3.02 -4.72
C LEU A 91 2.44 -4.22 -4.06
N ILE A 92 3.04 -5.11 -4.85
CA ILE A 92 3.79 -6.28 -4.37
C ILE A 92 5.00 -5.82 -3.56
N SER A 93 5.76 -4.85 -4.08
CA SER A 93 6.99 -4.34 -3.44
C SER A 93 6.71 -3.66 -2.11
N ILE A 94 5.68 -2.82 -2.03
CA ILE A 94 5.29 -2.13 -0.80
C ILE A 94 4.73 -3.14 0.21
N ASN A 95 3.91 -4.11 -0.23
CA ASN A 95 3.40 -5.13 0.69
C ASN A 95 4.55 -5.97 1.27
N TYR A 96 5.51 -6.38 0.43
CA TYR A 96 6.71 -7.08 0.88
C TYR A 96 7.55 -6.25 1.86
N ALA A 97 7.72 -4.95 1.57
CA ALA A 97 8.45 -4.02 2.44
C ALA A 97 7.80 -3.87 3.82
N LEU A 98 6.47 -3.83 3.88
CA LEU A 98 5.71 -3.69 5.13
C LEU A 98 5.64 -5.00 5.95
N GLU A 99 5.85 -6.15 5.31
CA GLU A 99 5.96 -7.45 5.97
C GLU A 99 7.40 -7.70 6.48
N ASN A 100 8.42 -7.22 5.77
CA ASN A 100 9.83 -7.41 6.11
C ASN A 100 10.60 -6.06 6.16
N PRO A 101 10.30 -5.18 7.13
CA PRO A 101 10.87 -3.82 7.14
C PRO A 101 12.38 -3.81 7.35
N GLU A 102 12.93 -4.68 8.21
CA GLU A 102 14.37 -4.72 8.50
C GLU A 102 15.19 -5.15 7.27
N LYS A 103 14.76 -6.22 6.59
CA LYS A 103 15.42 -6.69 5.36
C LYS A 103 15.35 -5.64 4.26
N THR A 104 14.21 -4.97 4.15
CA THR A 104 14.01 -3.91 3.15
C THR A 104 14.90 -2.71 3.45
N PHE A 105 14.99 -2.29 4.72
CA PHE A 105 15.84 -1.18 5.11
C PHE A 105 17.32 -1.45 4.81
N THR A 106 17.82 -2.66 5.09
CA THR A 106 19.19 -3.06 4.76
C THR A 106 19.42 -3.05 3.25
N ARG A 107 18.53 -3.66 2.45
CA ARG A 107 18.60 -3.66 0.98
C ARG A 107 18.59 -2.23 0.41
N VAL A 108 17.72 -1.36 0.93
CA VAL A 108 17.64 0.04 0.51
C VAL A 108 18.93 0.79 0.87
N LYS A 109 19.47 0.58 2.08
CA LYS A 109 20.73 1.18 2.51
C LYS A 109 21.92 0.74 1.64
N GLU A 110 21.94 -0.53 1.22
CA GLU A 110 22.93 -1.08 0.29
C GLU A 110 22.81 -0.50 -1.12
N LEU A 111 21.59 -0.18 -1.59
CA LEU A 111 21.36 0.46 -2.88
C LEU A 111 21.63 1.97 -2.88
N ILE A 112 21.35 2.66 -1.77
CA ILE A 112 21.56 4.11 -1.63
C ILE A 112 23.05 4.43 -1.55
N LYS A 113 23.87 3.63 -0.86
CA LYS A 113 25.33 3.85 -0.75
C LYS A 113 26.04 4.05 -2.09
N PRO A 114 25.93 3.13 -3.08
CA PRO A 114 26.57 3.30 -4.38
C PRO A 114 25.90 4.43 -5.19
N THR A 115 24.57 4.56 -5.10
CA THR A 115 23.83 5.59 -5.84
C THR A 115 24.21 7.00 -5.39
N ALA A 116 24.38 7.23 -4.08
CA ALA A 116 24.84 8.50 -3.54
C ALA A 116 26.29 8.84 -3.96
N SER A 117 27.15 7.82 -4.11
CA SER A 117 28.51 8.01 -4.63
C SER A 117 28.50 8.40 -6.11
N ILE A 118 27.64 7.78 -6.92
CA ILE A 118 27.46 8.11 -8.34
C ILE A 118 26.85 9.52 -8.49
N LEU A 119 25.80 9.84 -7.74
CA LEU A 119 25.18 11.17 -7.76
C LEU A 119 26.18 12.27 -7.39
N ARG A 120 27.03 12.01 -6.38
CA ARG A 120 28.08 12.94 -5.96
C ARG A 120 29.15 13.12 -7.05
N LYS A 121 29.53 12.06 -7.75
CA LYS A 121 30.47 12.15 -8.89
C LYS A 121 29.88 12.93 -10.07
N VAL A 122 28.60 12.70 -10.39
CA VAL A 122 27.90 13.43 -11.44
C VAL A 122 27.73 14.91 -11.06
N SER A 123 27.36 15.20 -9.81
CA SER A 123 27.25 16.57 -9.30
C SER A 123 28.57 17.34 -9.31
N LEU A 124 29.71 16.66 -9.07
CA LEU A 124 31.05 17.26 -9.15
C LEU A 124 31.59 17.36 -10.59
N SER A 125 30.96 16.69 -11.56
CA SER A 125 31.33 16.75 -12.97
C SER A 125 30.51 17.77 -13.76
N ILE A 126 29.41 18.26 -13.19
CA ILE A 126 28.49 19.24 -13.80
C ILE A 126 28.67 20.65 -13.21
N GLY A 127 29.33 20.77 -12.05
CA GLY A 127 29.78 22.05 -11.48
C GLY A 127 31.24 22.30 -11.77
#